data_AF-A0A0G1GAW8-F1
#
_entry.id   AF-A0A0G1GAW8-F1
#
_cell.length_a   1.000
_cell.length_b   1.000
_cell.length_c   1.000
_cell.angle_alpha   90.00
_cell.angle_beta   90.00
_cell.angle_gamma   90.00
#
_symmetry.space_group_name_H-M   'P 1'
#
loop_
_entity.id
_entity.type
_entity.pdbx_description
1 polymer ?
#
loop_
_entity_poly.entity_id
_entity_poly.type
_entity_poly.pdbx_seq_one_letter_code
_entity_poly.pdbx_strand_id
1 'polypeptide(L)'
;MVVFARVEYKNTRQYKKDGSTILDMNTPTVSGKIPECLESDIHQFVELQAVRCISRQSESKLREKVKRYFSWVEAFAKQHYISRIQRADDLESSEVQQAKTIARRFIGEKNHDFFVTCVDGRNMPTVMFSKPPHEGGVLRAPAGAVTGFMVAQTAGGVFIDTESFVVQQLKELFTKKKNDTIFYGLDSHLGCAARGQIHATEGGEQKDGGLRSDILSKIMTAKGILHLRSQLLENNQNVAEVIPTFFSYDPHTGGTFAGLELYVDDELIAKQGYTQDVLEKLVSEGKIVSTYHMLHDDAIASEIGKTISAKTSDFRNDYGGSLLRNWRAIDALYANGSGKVFKKLYQDLLVIYKNAGWIIGDQDVLIEKKISDRTIRQKAKFLLKNCVTRYSIAGVEEHWPYDSHQEEMVVITDGGYAPFSAIDAFAVFSRDLNALLPNTKLTIDLIRNSRRVEKIRDTVQKSNLTLDEFIAAPVFVSNKTILKGIREESWKVFRMLDLDKIFSTISWDDMNVLQWKRSQLLAIVHNASAENSRKVEIHDVISFVDGLYELFDRMRIMMKDKYFRQMILHGNIVVFHIMVDENRRPRYLIKLVA
;
A
#
# COMPACT_ATOMS: atom_id res chain seq x y z
N MET A 1 15.86 -36.56 -4.60
CA MET A 1 16.99 -35.69 -5.01
C MET A 1 16.39 -34.54 -5.81
N VAL A 2 16.17 -33.41 -5.14
CA VAL A 2 15.44 -32.26 -5.69
C VAL A 2 16.45 -31.32 -6.31
N VAL A 3 16.40 -31.16 -7.63
CA VAL A 3 17.25 -30.25 -8.39
C VAL A 3 16.59 -28.87 -8.35
N PHE A 4 17.20 -27.92 -7.66
CA PHE A 4 16.83 -26.51 -7.72
C PHE A 4 17.24 -25.96 -9.09
N ALA A 5 16.30 -25.36 -9.81
CA ALA A 5 16.56 -24.69 -11.07
C ALA A 5 17.42 -23.44 -10.83
N ARG A 6 18.54 -23.34 -11.57
CA ARG A 6 19.47 -22.20 -11.54
C ARG A 6 18.92 -21.13 -12.50
N VAL A 7 18.69 -19.92 -11.98
CA VAL A 7 18.34 -18.74 -12.80
C VAL A 7 19.63 -18.21 -13.43
N GLU A 8 19.73 -18.24 -14.76
CA GLU A 8 20.81 -17.56 -15.49
C GLU A 8 20.34 -16.18 -15.97
N TYR A 9 21.08 -15.13 -15.58
CA TYR A 9 20.92 -13.79 -16.13
C TYR A 9 21.99 -13.55 -17.20
N LYS A 10 21.60 -13.23 -18.42
CA LYS A 10 22.50 -12.62 -19.42
C LYS A 10 22.51 -11.11 -19.20
N ASN A 11 23.61 -10.59 -18.68
CA ASN A 11 23.86 -9.14 -18.62
C ASN A 11 24.24 -8.62 -20.01
N THR A 12 23.31 -8.02 -20.73
CA THR A 12 23.63 -7.19 -21.91
C THR A 12 23.49 -5.72 -21.53
N ARG A 13 24.62 -5.01 -21.44
CA ARG A 13 24.62 -3.55 -21.30
C ARG A 13 24.42 -2.92 -22.69
N GLN A 14 23.39 -2.11 -22.87
CA GLN A 14 23.30 -1.18 -24.00
C GLN A 14 23.66 0.23 -23.54
N TYR A 15 24.61 0.85 -24.23
CA TYR A 15 24.99 2.24 -24.03
C TYR A 15 24.20 3.12 -25.00
N LYS A 16 23.59 4.20 -24.51
CA LYS A 16 23.18 5.31 -25.38
C LYS A 16 24.42 6.05 -25.88
N LYS A 17 24.33 6.63 -27.08
CA LYS A 17 25.39 7.46 -27.70
C LYS A 17 25.77 8.72 -26.90
N ASP A 18 25.00 9.08 -25.87
CA ASP A 18 25.21 10.28 -25.04
C ASP A 18 25.88 10.00 -23.68
N GLY A 19 26.31 8.75 -23.41
CA GLY A 19 26.96 8.39 -22.15
C GLY A 19 26.01 8.27 -20.95
N SER A 20 24.70 8.41 -21.14
CA SER A 20 23.72 8.09 -20.09
C SER A 20 23.62 6.56 -19.92
N THR A 21 23.77 6.10 -18.67
CA THR A 21 23.53 4.70 -18.31
C THR A 21 22.04 4.54 -18.08
N ILE A 22 21.33 3.91 -19.01
CA ILE A 22 20.01 3.35 -18.70
C ILE A 22 20.31 2.01 -18.05
N LEU A 23 20.01 1.88 -16.74
CA LEU A 23 19.71 0.57 -16.19
C LEU A 23 18.52 0.06 -17.00
N ASP A 24 18.80 -0.83 -17.95
CA ASP A 24 17.76 -1.62 -18.60
C ASP A 24 17.15 -2.43 -17.47
N MET A 25 16.04 -1.94 -16.92
CA MET A 25 15.22 -2.70 -16.01
C MET A 25 14.69 -3.85 -16.85
N ASN A 26 15.48 -4.94 -16.90
CA ASN A 26 15.10 -6.20 -17.51
C ASN A 26 13.65 -6.47 -17.13
N THR A 27 12.74 -6.49 -18.11
CA THR A 27 11.33 -6.77 -17.85
C THR A 27 11.29 -8.08 -17.08
N PRO A 28 10.85 -8.09 -15.81
CA PRO A 28 11.01 -9.27 -14.97
C PRO A 28 10.26 -10.44 -15.60
N THR A 29 11.00 -11.48 -16.03
CA THR A 29 10.38 -12.73 -16.46
C THR A 29 9.90 -13.46 -15.21
N VAL A 30 8.61 -13.36 -14.92
CA VAL A 30 8.01 -14.09 -13.82
C VAL A 30 7.89 -15.56 -14.23
N SER A 31 8.77 -16.42 -13.69
CA SER A 31 8.63 -17.87 -13.86
C SER A 31 7.63 -18.40 -12.84
N GLY A 32 6.52 -18.95 -13.31
CA GLY A 32 5.52 -19.59 -12.46
C GLY A 32 4.31 -20.02 -13.27
N LYS A 33 3.47 -20.86 -12.67
CA LYS A 33 2.18 -21.25 -13.27
C LYS A 33 1.06 -20.77 -12.35
N ILE A 34 0.06 -20.14 -12.93
CA ILE A 34 -1.22 -19.95 -12.25
C ILE A 34 -1.94 -21.30 -12.17
N PRO A 35 -2.75 -21.55 -11.12
CA PRO A 35 -3.60 -22.73 -11.06
C PRO A 35 -4.49 -22.80 -12.31
N GLU A 36 -4.63 -23.99 -12.90
CA GLU A 36 -5.39 -24.20 -14.14
C GLU A 36 -6.82 -23.65 -14.06
N CYS A 37 -7.46 -23.78 -12.89
CA CYS A 37 -8.79 -23.23 -12.65
C CYS A 37 -8.81 -21.70 -12.75
N LEU A 38 -7.84 -21.00 -12.14
CA LEU A 38 -7.74 -19.55 -12.24
C LEU A 38 -7.40 -19.11 -13.67
N GLU A 39 -6.54 -19.86 -14.36
CA GLU A 39 -6.23 -19.61 -15.77
C GLU A 39 -7.47 -19.68 -16.65
N SER A 40 -8.26 -20.74 -16.48
CA SER A 40 -9.55 -20.91 -17.15
C SER A 40 -10.52 -19.77 -16.80
N ASP A 41 -10.59 -19.36 -15.53
CA ASP A 41 -11.47 -18.28 -15.08
C ASP A 41 -11.10 -16.94 -15.75
N ILE A 42 -9.79 -16.64 -15.83
CA ILE A 42 -9.26 -15.44 -16.51
C ILE A 42 -9.62 -15.48 -18.00
N HIS A 43 -9.35 -16.60 -18.67
CA HIS A 43 -9.60 -16.74 -20.10
C HIS A 43 -11.07 -16.55 -20.45
N GLN A 44 -11.97 -17.26 -19.74
CA GLN A 44 -13.42 -17.14 -19.95
C GLN A 44 -13.93 -15.72 -19.69
N PHE A 45 -13.44 -15.05 -18.63
CA PHE A 45 -13.83 -13.67 -18.35
C PHE A 45 -13.42 -12.72 -19.48
N VAL A 46 -12.16 -12.83 -19.93
CA VAL A 46 -11.62 -11.98 -21.00
C VAL A 46 -12.35 -12.22 -22.32
N GLU A 47 -12.63 -13.48 -22.66
CA GLU A 47 -13.36 -13.85 -23.87
C GLU A 47 -14.77 -13.25 -23.88
N LEU A 48 -15.54 -13.39 -22.79
CA LEU A 48 -16.88 -12.83 -22.67
C LEU A 48 -16.88 -11.30 -22.85
N GLN A 49 -15.95 -10.61 -22.17
CA GLN A 49 -15.80 -9.16 -22.30
C GLN A 49 -15.42 -8.74 -23.72
N ALA A 50 -14.49 -9.47 -24.35
CA ALA A 50 -14.05 -9.20 -25.71
C ALA A 50 -15.22 -9.35 -26.70
N VAL A 51 -15.99 -10.44 -26.62
CA VAL A 51 -17.17 -10.68 -27.48
C VAL A 51 -18.19 -9.54 -27.33
N ARG A 52 -18.47 -9.12 -26.09
CA ARG A 52 -19.39 -7.99 -25.83
C ARG A 52 -18.88 -6.67 -26.41
N CYS A 53 -17.58 -6.39 -26.32
CA CYS A 53 -17.00 -5.15 -26.84
C CYS A 53 -16.93 -5.17 -28.38
N ILE A 54 -16.61 -6.31 -28.98
CA ILE A 54 -16.52 -6.52 -30.43
C ILE A 54 -17.90 -6.37 -31.09
N SER A 55 -18.97 -6.88 -30.47
CA SER A 55 -20.33 -6.80 -31.03
C SER A 55 -20.84 -5.37 -31.19
N ARG A 56 -20.29 -4.42 -30.42
CA ARG A 56 -20.59 -2.98 -30.51
C ARG A 56 -19.82 -2.25 -31.62
N GLN A 57 -18.84 -2.89 -32.24
CA GLN A 57 -18.03 -2.29 -33.30
C GLN A 57 -18.55 -2.72 -34.68
N SER A 58 -18.83 -1.77 -35.56
CA SER A 58 -19.19 -2.06 -36.96
C SER A 58 -17.96 -2.29 -37.84
N GLU A 59 -16.84 -1.61 -37.54
CA GLU A 59 -15.64 -1.64 -38.36
C GLU A 59 -14.69 -2.80 -38.02
N SER A 60 -14.26 -3.53 -39.05
CA SER A 60 -13.33 -4.66 -38.92
C SER A 60 -12.00 -4.27 -38.23
N LYS A 61 -11.44 -3.10 -38.54
CA LYS A 61 -10.20 -2.61 -37.94
C LYS A 61 -10.34 -2.39 -36.42
N LEU A 62 -11.46 -1.82 -35.99
CA LEU A 62 -11.75 -1.61 -34.57
C LEU A 62 -11.97 -2.94 -33.83
N ARG A 63 -12.68 -3.89 -34.46
CA ARG A 63 -12.84 -5.26 -33.91
C ARG A 63 -11.50 -5.93 -33.66
N GLU A 64 -10.57 -5.84 -34.62
CA GLU A 64 -9.26 -6.47 -34.50
C GLU A 64 -8.39 -5.78 -33.43
N LYS A 65 -8.50 -4.46 -33.31
CA LYS A 65 -7.86 -3.70 -32.24
C LYS A 65 -8.37 -4.12 -30.85
N VAL A 66 -9.69 -4.29 -30.70
CA VAL A 66 -10.30 -4.78 -29.46
C VAL A 66 -9.79 -6.19 -29.11
N LYS A 67 -9.68 -7.11 -30.08
CA LYS A 67 -9.09 -8.45 -29.83
C LYS A 67 -7.68 -8.34 -29.28
N ARG A 68 -6.81 -7.53 -29.89
CA ARG A 68 -5.43 -7.33 -29.41
C ARG A 68 -5.39 -6.80 -27.98
N TYR A 69 -6.27 -5.85 -27.65
CA TYR A 69 -6.38 -5.33 -26.29
C TYR A 69 -6.75 -6.40 -25.27
N PHE A 70 -7.74 -7.25 -25.58
CA PHE A 70 -8.15 -8.30 -24.66
C PHE A 70 -7.13 -9.44 -24.57
N SER A 71 -6.43 -9.78 -25.65
CA SER A 71 -5.26 -10.68 -25.58
C SER A 71 -4.15 -10.11 -24.68
N TRP A 72 -3.91 -8.79 -24.74
CA TRP A 72 -2.97 -8.12 -23.83
C TRP A 72 -3.46 -8.17 -22.38
N VAL A 73 -4.75 -7.89 -22.11
CA VAL A 73 -5.35 -7.95 -20.77
C VAL A 73 -5.22 -9.36 -20.18
N GLU A 74 -5.46 -10.42 -20.96
CA GLU A 74 -5.29 -11.79 -20.50
C GLU A 74 -3.84 -12.04 -20.07
N ALA A 75 -2.86 -11.73 -20.92
CA ALA A 75 -1.46 -11.93 -20.61
C ALA A 75 -1.00 -11.11 -19.39
N PHE A 76 -1.42 -9.85 -19.31
CA PHE A 76 -1.15 -8.95 -18.19
C PHE A 76 -1.74 -9.49 -16.87
N ALA A 77 -3.00 -9.96 -16.89
CA ALA A 77 -3.66 -10.54 -15.73
C ALA A 77 -2.96 -11.83 -15.26
N LYS A 78 -2.53 -12.69 -16.18
CA LYS A 78 -1.76 -13.89 -15.84
C LYS A 78 -0.45 -13.51 -15.13
N GLN A 79 0.34 -12.59 -15.70
CA GLN A 79 1.59 -12.12 -15.08
C GLN A 79 1.35 -11.50 -13.69
N HIS A 80 0.28 -10.71 -13.55
CA HIS A 80 -0.12 -10.13 -12.27
C HIS A 80 -0.36 -11.22 -11.22
N TYR A 81 -1.21 -12.20 -11.52
CA TYR A 81 -1.56 -13.23 -10.55
C TYR A 81 -0.43 -14.20 -10.26
N ILE A 82 0.47 -14.50 -11.21
CA ILE A 82 1.69 -15.26 -10.91
C ILE A 82 2.51 -14.54 -9.84
N SER A 83 2.73 -13.23 -10.00
CA SER A 83 3.49 -12.43 -9.01
C SER A 83 2.80 -12.38 -7.64
N ARG A 84 1.45 -12.37 -7.60
CA ARG A 84 0.70 -12.45 -6.34
C ARG A 84 0.80 -13.82 -5.66
N ILE A 85 0.82 -14.90 -6.44
CA ILE A 85 1.02 -16.27 -5.94
C ILE A 85 2.42 -16.41 -5.36
N GLN A 86 3.46 -15.99 -6.10
CA GLN A 86 4.85 -16.00 -5.62
C GLN A 86 4.98 -15.23 -4.30
N ARG A 87 4.39 -14.04 -4.20
CA ARG A 87 4.41 -13.30 -2.93
C ARG A 87 3.69 -14.07 -1.83
N ALA A 88 2.55 -14.70 -2.09
CA ALA A 88 1.87 -15.52 -1.08
C ALA A 88 2.75 -16.70 -0.62
N ASP A 89 3.48 -17.36 -1.53
CA ASP A 89 4.48 -18.38 -1.19
C ASP A 89 5.61 -17.80 -0.32
N ASP A 90 6.12 -16.60 -0.65
CA ASP A 90 7.15 -15.92 0.15
C ASP A 90 6.68 -15.69 1.60
N LEU A 91 5.41 -15.32 1.81
CA LEU A 91 4.86 -15.06 3.14
C LEU A 91 4.85 -16.31 4.03
N GLU A 92 4.80 -17.49 3.43
CA GLU A 92 4.83 -18.80 4.08
C GLU A 92 6.26 -19.30 4.31
N SER A 93 7.26 -18.65 3.71
CA SER A 93 8.67 -19.04 3.84
C SER A 93 9.19 -18.97 5.28
N SER A 94 10.16 -19.84 5.58
CA SER A 94 10.81 -19.90 6.89
C SER A 94 11.52 -18.59 7.24
N GLU A 95 12.03 -17.89 6.24
CA GLU A 95 12.75 -16.64 6.32
C GLU A 95 11.84 -15.51 6.78
N VAL A 96 10.62 -15.44 6.22
CA VAL A 96 9.61 -14.48 6.67
C VAL A 96 9.17 -14.77 8.09
N GLN A 97 8.95 -16.03 8.46
CA GLN A 97 8.57 -16.36 9.85
C GLN A 97 9.67 -15.99 10.84
N GLN A 98 10.94 -16.27 10.53
CA GLN A 98 12.09 -15.85 11.35
C GLN A 98 12.17 -14.32 11.47
N ALA A 99 12.01 -13.60 10.36
CA ALA A 99 12.01 -12.14 10.35
C ALA A 99 10.90 -11.57 11.25
N LYS A 100 9.69 -12.14 11.20
CA LYS A 100 8.57 -11.78 12.09
C LYS A 100 8.91 -12.00 13.56
N THR A 101 9.52 -13.14 13.91
CA THR A 101 9.94 -13.42 15.30
C THR A 101 10.94 -12.38 15.81
N ILE A 102 11.96 -12.05 15.00
CA ILE A 102 12.96 -11.02 15.35
C ILE A 102 12.27 -9.66 15.51
N ALA A 103 11.42 -9.28 14.56
CA ALA A 103 10.68 -8.03 14.60
C ALA A 103 9.79 -7.91 15.83
N ARG A 104 9.05 -8.96 16.19
CA ARG A 104 8.17 -8.97 17.35
C ARG A 104 8.95 -8.80 18.66
N ARG A 105 10.13 -9.42 18.77
CA ARG A 105 11.05 -9.19 19.91
C ARG A 105 11.54 -7.75 19.96
N PHE A 106 11.96 -7.20 18.82
CA PHE A 106 12.45 -5.83 18.71
C PHE A 106 11.37 -4.80 19.07
N ILE A 107 10.14 -5.01 18.61
CA ILE A 107 8.98 -4.14 18.89
C ILE A 107 8.56 -4.29 20.36
N GLY A 108 8.49 -5.53 20.86
CA GLY A 108 8.05 -5.89 22.21
C GLY A 108 6.70 -6.60 22.19
N GLU A 109 6.49 -7.57 23.09
CA GLU A 109 5.30 -8.46 23.04
C GLU A 109 3.96 -7.76 23.23
N LYS A 110 3.95 -6.64 23.98
CA LYS A 110 2.78 -5.80 24.24
C LYS A 110 2.72 -4.55 23.36
N ASN A 111 3.59 -4.46 22.36
CA ASN A 111 3.72 -3.30 21.50
C ASN A 111 3.28 -3.66 20.07
N HIS A 112 2.59 -2.74 19.41
CA HIS A 112 2.13 -2.93 18.03
C HIS A 112 2.47 -1.72 17.17
N ASP A 113 3.13 -1.95 16.03
CA ASP A 113 3.45 -0.91 15.05
C ASP A 113 2.37 -0.83 13.97
N PHE A 114 1.63 0.28 13.93
CA PHE A 114 0.68 0.60 12.87
C PHE A 114 1.18 1.79 12.06
N PHE A 115 0.97 1.78 10.75
CA PHE A 115 1.35 2.88 9.86
C PHE A 115 0.17 3.41 9.08
N VAL A 116 0.10 4.72 8.92
CA VAL A 116 -0.71 5.40 7.91
C VAL A 116 0.23 5.99 6.88
N THR A 117 0.16 5.49 5.65
CA THR A 117 1.02 5.91 4.53
C THR A 117 0.19 6.27 3.30
N CYS A 118 0.81 6.95 2.34
CA CYS A 118 0.16 7.24 1.08
C CYS A 118 -0.01 5.96 0.22
N VAL A 119 -0.99 5.99 -0.69
CA VAL A 119 -1.15 4.96 -1.73
C VAL A 119 -0.08 5.03 -2.84
N ASP A 120 0.72 6.10 -2.84
CA ASP A 120 1.89 6.27 -3.70
C ASP A 120 2.78 5.01 -3.69
N GLY A 121 3.01 4.38 -4.84
CA GLY A 121 3.75 3.13 -4.96
C GLY A 121 5.24 3.26 -4.63
N ARG A 122 5.77 4.48 -4.51
CA ARG A 122 7.12 4.75 -3.98
C ARG A 122 7.16 4.67 -2.46
N ASN A 123 6.00 4.83 -1.81
CA ASN A 123 5.83 4.91 -0.37
C ASN A 123 5.31 3.59 0.24
N MET A 124 6.13 2.53 0.14
CA MET A 124 5.77 1.19 0.63
C MET A 124 6.45 0.88 1.97
N PRO A 125 5.72 0.52 3.04
CA PRO A 125 6.31 0.25 4.35
C PRO A 125 7.41 -0.82 4.36
N THR A 126 7.34 -1.80 3.45
CA THR A 126 8.39 -2.80 3.25
C THR A 126 9.71 -2.14 2.84
N VAL A 127 9.70 -1.23 1.85
CA VAL A 127 10.94 -0.58 1.36
C VAL A 127 11.40 0.57 2.26
N MET A 128 10.50 1.12 3.08
CA MET A 128 10.84 2.16 4.04
C MET A 128 11.48 1.60 5.31
N PHE A 129 10.93 0.48 5.83
CA PHE A 129 11.22 0.01 7.19
C PHE A 129 11.37 -1.52 7.31
N SER A 130 11.52 -2.24 6.20
CA SER A 130 11.51 -3.72 6.18
C SER A 130 10.28 -4.30 6.90
N LYS A 131 9.12 -3.63 6.77
CA LYS A 131 7.90 -3.98 7.51
C LYS A 131 7.54 -5.46 7.28
N PRO A 132 7.56 -6.30 8.32
CA PRO A 132 7.21 -7.71 8.16
C PRO A 132 5.69 -7.84 7.96
N PRO A 133 5.26 -8.82 7.17
CA PRO A 133 3.85 -9.09 6.95
C PRO A 133 3.19 -9.59 8.24
N HIS A 134 1.90 -9.34 8.40
CA HIS A 134 1.05 -9.80 9.50
C HIS A 134 1.43 -9.34 10.93
N GLU A 135 2.55 -8.64 11.10
CA GLU A 135 2.84 -7.95 12.36
C GLU A 135 2.26 -6.52 12.31
N GLY A 136 1.56 -6.07 13.35
CA GLY A 136 0.97 -4.72 13.36
C GLY A 136 -0.01 -4.48 12.19
N GLY A 137 -0.02 -3.27 11.62
CA GLY A 137 -0.91 -2.96 10.49
C GLY A 137 -0.49 -1.77 9.65
N VAL A 138 -1.04 -1.67 8.43
CA VAL A 138 -0.81 -0.55 7.53
C VAL A 138 -2.15 -0.13 6.93
N LEU A 139 -2.52 1.14 7.14
CA LEU A 139 -3.56 1.82 6.41
C LEU A 139 -2.90 2.64 5.29
N ARG A 140 -3.35 2.46 4.06
CA ARG A 140 -2.89 3.25 2.90
C ARG A 140 -4.06 4.01 2.32
N ALA A 141 -3.96 5.32 2.27
CA ALA A 141 -4.97 6.21 1.69
C ALA A 141 -4.28 7.30 0.86
N PRO A 142 -4.95 7.96 -0.10
CA PRO A 142 -4.39 9.13 -0.77
C PRO A 142 -3.89 10.16 0.25
N ALA A 143 -2.65 10.61 0.09
CA ALA A 143 -1.95 11.45 1.08
C ALA A 143 -1.88 10.88 2.51
N GLY A 144 -2.14 9.59 2.72
CA GLY A 144 -2.34 9.03 4.06
C GLY A 144 -3.48 9.73 4.82
N ALA A 145 -4.46 10.30 4.12
CA ALA A 145 -5.56 11.04 4.73
C ALA A 145 -6.49 10.08 5.48
N VAL A 146 -6.61 10.28 6.79
CA VAL A 146 -7.55 9.53 7.62
C VAL A 146 -8.85 10.33 7.72
N THR A 147 -9.88 9.85 7.04
CA THR A 147 -11.22 10.46 7.10
C THR A 147 -11.83 10.23 8.48
N GLY A 148 -12.36 11.30 9.09
CA GLY A 148 -13.06 11.24 10.38
C GLY A 148 -12.46 12.04 11.53
N PHE A 149 -11.34 12.74 11.30
CA PHE A 149 -10.81 13.74 12.22
C PHE A 149 -10.68 15.08 11.51
N MET A 150 -11.36 16.11 12.02
CA MET A 150 -11.40 17.44 11.40
C MET A 150 -11.16 18.54 12.43
N VAL A 151 -10.81 19.74 12.00
CA VAL A 151 -10.73 20.91 12.89
C VAL A 151 -12.13 21.18 13.44
N ALA A 152 -12.26 21.29 14.76
CA ALA A 152 -13.54 21.67 15.38
C ALA A 152 -13.83 23.17 15.16
N GLN A 153 -15.08 23.57 15.37
CA GLN A 153 -15.44 24.99 15.40
C GLN A 153 -14.77 25.75 16.56
N THR A 154 -14.40 25.04 17.63
CA THR A 154 -13.64 25.60 18.75
C THR A 154 -12.15 25.66 18.42
N ALA A 155 -11.51 26.78 18.79
CA ALA A 155 -10.08 26.98 18.54
C ALA A 155 -9.24 25.84 19.13
N GLY A 156 -8.48 25.16 18.27
CA GLY A 156 -7.61 24.04 18.66
C GLY A 156 -8.33 22.71 18.94
N GLY A 157 -9.66 22.66 18.83
CA GLY A 157 -10.45 21.44 19.01
C GLY A 157 -10.42 20.50 17.80
N VAL A 158 -10.81 19.24 18.02
CA VAL A 158 -10.94 18.21 16.97
C VAL A 158 -12.38 17.71 16.93
N PHE A 159 -13.01 17.78 15.77
CA PHE A 159 -14.27 17.09 15.49
C PHE A 159 -13.98 15.64 15.09
N ILE A 160 -14.68 14.69 15.72
CA ILE A 160 -14.59 13.26 15.42
C ILE A 160 -15.91 12.83 14.75
N ASP A 161 -15.83 12.39 13.51
CA ASP A 161 -16.95 11.73 12.84
C ASP A 161 -17.07 10.28 13.36
N THR A 162 -18.03 10.05 14.26
CA THR A 162 -18.23 8.72 14.88
C THR A 162 -18.74 7.67 13.90
N GLU A 163 -19.29 8.08 12.76
CA GLU A 163 -19.77 7.21 11.69
C GLU A 163 -18.67 6.87 10.68
N SER A 164 -17.50 7.53 10.76
CA SER A 164 -16.36 7.19 9.92
C SER A 164 -15.90 5.76 10.16
N PHE A 165 -15.75 5.00 9.07
CA PHE A 165 -15.20 3.65 9.10
C PHE A 165 -13.85 3.60 9.84
N VAL A 166 -12.96 4.57 9.59
CA VAL A 166 -11.63 4.56 10.23
C VAL A 166 -11.73 4.81 11.74
N VAL A 167 -12.64 5.69 12.17
CA VAL A 167 -12.89 5.94 13.60
C VAL A 167 -13.43 4.69 14.28
N GLN A 168 -14.37 3.98 13.64
CA GLN A 168 -14.90 2.71 14.16
C GLN A 168 -13.80 1.63 14.25
N GLN A 169 -12.95 1.50 13.24
CA GLN A 169 -11.83 0.56 13.27
C GLN A 169 -10.78 0.90 14.33
N LEU A 170 -10.53 2.19 14.58
CA LEU A 170 -9.65 2.62 15.66
C LEU A 170 -10.25 2.28 17.04
N LYS A 171 -11.55 2.52 17.25
CA LYS A 171 -12.25 2.09 18.48
C LYS A 171 -12.09 0.58 18.70
N GLU A 172 -12.39 -0.22 17.68
CA GLU A 172 -12.22 -1.68 17.76
C GLU A 172 -10.78 -2.08 18.06
N LEU A 173 -9.81 -1.46 17.40
CA LEU A 173 -8.39 -1.74 17.61
C LEU A 173 -7.98 -1.45 19.05
N PHE A 174 -8.38 -0.31 19.61
CA PHE A 174 -8.04 0.08 20.98
C PHE A 174 -8.63 -0.89 21.99
N THR A 175 -9.87 -1.35 21.78
CA THR A 175 -10.52 -2.35 22.65
C THR A 175 -9.87 -3.74 22.51
N LYS A 176 -9.60 -4.18 21.27
CA LYS A 176 -8.97 -5.49 20.99
C LYS A 176 -7.54 -5.59 21.55
N LYS A 177 -6.85 -4.46 21.67
CA LYS A 177 -5.48 -4.34 22.20
C LYS A 177 -5.42 -3.71 23.59
N LYS A 178 -6.47 -3.90 24.42
CA LYS A 178 -6.49 -3.39 25.80
C LYS A 178 -5.21 -3.80 26.57
N ASN A 179 -4.67 -2.87 27.36
CA ASN A 179 -3.40 -2.99 28.10
C ASN A 179 -2.11 -3.12 27.25
N ASP A 180 -2.20 -3.06 25.93
CA ASP A 180 -1.05 -2.98 25.04
C ASP A 180 -0.76 -1.52 24.65
N THR A 181 0.41 -1.27 24.04
CA THR A 181 0.79 0.02 23.46
C THR A 181 0.78 -0.08 21.93
N ILE A 182 0.12 0.88 21.28
CA ILE A 182 0.08 1.03 19.83
C ILE A 182 0.96 2.21 19.43
N PHE A 183 2.02 1.95 18.67
CA PHE A 183 2.79 2.99 18.01
C PHE A 183 2.17 3.26 16.64
N TYR A 184 1.59 4.45 16.50
CA TYR A 184 0.81 4.81 15.31
C TYR A 184 1.62 5.78 14.44
N GLY A 185 2.39 5.22 13.51
CA GLY A 185 3.23 5.93 12.56
C GLY A 185 2.40 6.72 11.54
N LEU A 186 2.63 8.02 11.47
CA LEU A 186 1.95 8.96 10.58
C LEU A 186 2.97 9.54 9.60
N ASP A 187 2.89 9.09 8.36
CA ASP A 187 3.78 9.55 7.29
C ASP A 187 3.28 10.84 6.63
N SER A 188 4.21 11.75 6.32
CA SER A 188 4.00 12.87 5.41
C SER A 188 5.12 12.89 4.37
N HIS A 189 4.98 12.11 3.31
CA HIS A 189 6.05 11.94 2.32
C HIS A 189 6.19 13.13 1.36
N LEU A 190 7.40 13.32 0.85
CA LEU A 190 7.72 14.36 -0.13
C LEU A 190 7.06 14.07 -1.50
N GLY A 191 6.67 15.13 -2.20
CA GLY A 191 6.16 15.04 -3.57
C GLY A 191 4.83 14.30 -3.73
N CYS A 192 3.91 14.43 -2.75
CA CYS A 192 2.62 13.77 -2.76
C CYS A 192 1.66 14.37 -3.81
N ALA A 193 1.44 13.66 -4.91
CA ALA A 193 0.55 14.09 -5.99
C ALA A 193 -0.90 14.33 -5.51
N ALA A 194 -1.41 13.50 -4.59
CA ALA A 194 -2.75 13.66 -4.03
C ALA A 194 -2.88 14.97 -3.23
N ARG A 195 -1.85 15.38 -2.47
CA ARG A 195 -1.85 16.68 -1.78
C ARG A 195 -1.76 17.84 -2.76
N GLY A 196 -0.91 17.72 -3.78
CA GLY A 196 -0.83 18.72 -4.84
C GLY A 196 -2.20 19.01 -5.48
N GLN A 197 -3.00 17.96 -5.73
CA GLN A 197 -4.36 18.12 -6.27
C GLN A 197 -5.36 18.73 -5.29
N ILE A 198 -5.38 18.27 -4.02
CA ILE A 198 -6.26 18.83 -2.99
C ILE A 198 -6.02 20.35 -2.87
N HIS A 199 -4.76 20.78 -2.87
CA HIS A 199 -4.43 22.20 -2.76
C HIS A 199 -4.70 23.00 -4.03
N ALA A 200 -4.47 22.43 -5.22
CA ALA A 200 -4.85 23.07 -6.47
C ALA A 200 -6.36 23.38 -6.50
N THR A 201 -7.20 22.50 -5.92
CA THR A 201 -8.65 22.76 -5.80
C THR A 201 -9.02 23.80 -4.75
N GLU A 202 -8.15 24.06 -3.77
CA GLU A 202 -8.31 25.09 -2.74
C GLU A 202 -7.76 26.47 -3.18
N GLY A 203 -7.21 26.57 -4.41
CA GLY A 203 -6.75 27.82 -5.00
C GLY A 203 -5.36 28.29 -4.54
N GLY A 204 -4.58 27.44 -3.86
CA GLY A 204 -3.24 27.77 -3.37
C GLY A 204 -2.12 27.03 -4.09
N GLU A 205 -1.04 27.73 -4.43
CA GLU A 205 0.23 27.11 -4.86
C GLU A 205 1.11 26.85 -3.63
N GLN A 206 1.61 25.62 -3.48
CA GLN A 206 2.55 25.26 -2.39
C GLN A 206 3.91 24.89 -2.98
N LYS A 207 4.94 25.65 -2.59
CA LYS A 207 6.32 25.50 -3.07
C LYS A 207 6.98 24.19 -2.64
N ASP A 208 6.51 23.58 -1.55
CA ASP A 208 7.01 22.31 -1.01
C ASP A 208 6.19 21.09 -1.45
N GLY A 209 5.31 21.25 -2.44
CA GLY A 209 4.49 20.17 -2.97
C GLY A 209 3.43 19.64 -1.99
N GLY A 210 3.09 20.38 -0.92
CA GLY A 210 2.05 19.97 0.03
C GLY A 210 2.57 19.41 1.35
N LEU A 211 3.89 19.33 1.56
CA LEU A 211 4.48 18.63 2.71
C LEU A 211 4.08 19.27 4.05
N ARG A 212 4.24 20.58 4.20
CA ARG A 212 3.85 21.28 5.45
C ARG A 212 2.37 21.06 5.78
N SER A 213 1.52 21.18 4.77
CA SER A 213 0.08 20.97 4.91
C SER A 213 -0.25 19.54 5.35
N ASP A 214 0.42 18.54 4.78
CA ASP A 214 0.21 17.16 5.18
C ASP A 214 0.63 16.90 6.63
N ILE A 215 1.76 17.48 7.06
CA ILE A 215 2.20 17.39 8.46
C ILE A 215 1.15 18.01 9.40
N LEU A 216 0.62 19.18 9.09
CA LEU A 216 -0.46 19.81 9.87
C LEU A 216 -1.70 18.91 9.94
N SER A 217 -2.08 18.30 8.81
CA SER A 217 -3.19 17.34 8.76
C SER A 217 -2.91 16.10 9.62
N LYS A 218 -1.68 15.57 9.63
CA LYS A 218 -1.29 14.45 10.49
C LYS A 218 -1.27 14.82 11.97
N ILE A 219 -0.86 16.04 12.33
CA ILE A 219 -0.98 16.56 13.70
C ILE A 219 -2.46 16.57 14.13
N MET A 220 -3.37 16.97 13.24
CA MET A 220 -4.81 16.93 13.53
C MET A 220 -5.33 15.50 13.70
N THR A 221 -4.92 14.56 12.85
CA THR A 221 -5.24 13.13 13.02
C THR A 221 -4.73 12.60 14.36
N ALA A 222 -3.50 12.92 14.75
CA ALA A 222 -2.92 12.51 16.02
C ALA A 222 -3.72 13.05 17.22
N LYS A 223 -4.10 14.33 17.20
CA LYS A 223 -4.97 14.94 18.23
C LYS A 223 -6.31 14.23 18.30
N GLY A 224 -6.91 13.91 17.15
CA GLY A 224 -8.19 13.19 17.08
C GLY A 224 -8.12 11.77 17.65
N ILE A 225 -7.06 11.03 17.34
CA ILE A 225 -6.79 9.70 17.89
C ILE A 225 -6.66 9.75 19.42
N LEU A 226 -5.91 10.72 19.94
CA LEU A 226 -5.73 10.88 21.39
C LEU A 226 -7.04 11.30 22.06
N HIS A 227 -7.81 12.21 21.46
CA HIS A 227 -9.11 12.63 21.97
C HIS A 227 -10.12 11.47 22.00
N LEU A 228 -10.17 10.67 20.92
CA LEU A 228 -10.99 9.48 20.85
C LEU A 228 -10.66 8.50 21.97
N ARG A 229 -9.37 8.27 22.24
CA ARG A 229 -8.92 7.41 23.34
C ARG A 229 -9.37 7.95 24.69
N SER A 230 -9.20 9.25 24.94
CA SER A 230 -9.64 9.88 26.19
C SER A 230 -11.14 9.71 26.43
N GLN A 231 -11.97 9.91 25.40
CA GLN A 231 -13.42 9.67 25.49
C GLN A 231 -13.77 8.22 25.87
N LEU A 232 -13.03 7.23 25.36
CA LEU A 232 -13.27 5.83 25.74
C LEU A 232 -12.88 5.54 27.19
N LEU A 233 -11.78 6.14 27.67
CA LEU A 233 -11.36 6.03 29.07
C LEU A 233 -12.33 6.69 30.03
N GLU A 234 -12.83 7.88 29.70
CA GLU A 234 -13.86 8.60 30.47
C GLU A 234 -15.16 7.79 30.58
N ASN A 235 -15.45 6.97 29.57
CA ASN A 235 -16.56 6.01 29.57
C ASN A 235 -16.22 4.66 30.27
N ASN A 236 -15.18 4.63 31.11
CA ASN A 236 -14.72 3.46 31.85
C ASN A 236 -14.34 2.25 30.96
N GLN A 237 -13.99 2.47 29.69
CA GLN A 237 -13.51 1.40 28.83
C GLN A 237 -12.00 1.21 29.00
N ASN A 238 -11.58 -0.03 29.23
CA ASN A 238 -10.16 -0.37 29.17
C ASN A 238 -9.73 -0.50 27.70
N VAL A 239 -8.80 0.37 27.29
CA VAL A 239 -8.34 0.51 25.91
C VAL A 239 -6.81 0.58 25.85
N ALA A 240 -6.26 0.25 24.68
CA ALA A 240 -4.83 0.37 24.40
C ALA A 240 -4.30 1.78 24.67
N GLU A 241 -3.02 1.87 25.04
CA GLU A 241 -2.27 3.11 24.90
C GLU A 241 -1.94 3.36 23.44
N VAL A 242 -1.93 4.63 23.01
CA VAL A 242 -1.63 4.99 21.62
C VAL A 242 -0.63 6.13 21.61
N ILE A 243 0.46 5.95 20.86
CA ILE A 243 1.55 6.90 20.71
C ILE A 243 1.68 7.27 19.23
N PRO A 244 1.18 8.44 18.80
CA PRO A 244 1.38 8.95 17.46
C PRO A 244 2.87 9.20 17.20
N THR A 245 3.39 8.70 16.08
CA THR A 245 4.79 8.88 15.69
C THR A 245 4.88 9.50 14.31
N PHE A 246 5.26 10.77 14.24
CA PHE A 246 5.45 11.49 12.97
C PHE A 246 6.79 11.15 12.34
N PHE A 247 6.78 10.98 11.02
CA PHE A 247 7.95 10.91 10.16
C PHE A 247 7.57 11.36 8.74
N SER A 248 8.58 11.73 7.94
CA SER A 248 8.38 12.12 6.54
C SER A 248 9.33 11.34 5.65
N TYR A 249 8.78 10.46 4.82
CA TYR A 249 9.58 9.69 3.87
C TYR A 249 9.91 10.50 2.62
N ASP A 250 11.15 10.39 2.15
CA ASP A 250 11.57 10.95 0.87
C ASP A 250 11.68 9.82 -0.17
N PRO A 251 10.73 9.72 -1.11
CA PRO A 251 10.79 8.72 -2.14
C PRO A 251 11.95 8.93 -3.12
N HIS A 252 12.59 10.10 -3.20
CA HIS A 252 13.71 10.31 -4.12
C HIS A 252 15.03 9.74 -3.61
N THR A 253 15.25 9.75 -2.29
CA THR A 253 16.50 9.24 -1.68
C THR A 253 16.31 7.91 -0.95
N GLY A 254 15.07 7.53 -0.66
CA GLY A 254 14.73 6.42 0.23
C GLY A 254 14.95 6.73 1.72
N GLY A 255 15.33 7.97 2.04
CA GLY A 255 15.54 8.46 3.39
C GLY A 255 14.24 8.80 4.11
N THR A 256 14.35 9.03 5.41
CA THR A 256 13.25 9.48 6.27
C THR A 256 13.74 10.66 7.11
N PHE A 257 12.89 11.68 7.23
CA PHE A 257 13.06 12.80 8.13
C PHE A 257 12.27 12.61 9.43
N ALA A 258 12.83 13.04 10.54
CA ALA A 258 12.14 13.17 11.82
C ALA A 258 12.39 14.55 12.44
N GLY A 259 11.34 15.11 13.06
CA GLY A 259 11.39 16.42 13.71
C GLY A 259 10.77 17.56 12.88
N LEU A 260 10.29 17.30 11.65
CA LEU A 260 9.62 18.33 10.84
C LEU A 260 8.37 18.88 11.56
N GLU A 261 7.66 18.05 12.33
CA GLU A 261 6.48 18.49 13.08
C GLU A 261 6.77 19.59 14.12
N LEU A 262 8.03 19.78 14.50
CA LEU A 262 8.46 20.72 15.53
C LEU A 262 8.56 22.16 15.02
N TYR A 263 8.64 22.35 13.70
CA TYR A 263 8.94 23.64 13.04
C TYR A 263 7.81 24.11 12.11
N VAL A 264 6.64 23.48 12.13
CA VAL A 264 5.50 23.81 11.25
C VAL A 264 5.01 25.26 11.37
N ASP A 265 5.25 25.87 12.53
CA ASP A 265 4.88 27.25 12.87
C ASP A 265 6.05 28.24 12.73
N ASP A 266 7.25 27.78 12.36
CA ASP A 266 8.39 28.65 12.10
C ASP A 266 8.11 29.56 10.90
N GLU A 267 8.48 30.84 10.96
CA GLU A 267 8.09 31.86 9.99
C GLU A 267 8.58 31.53 8.58
N LEU A 268 9.80 31.00 8.48
CA LEU A 268 10.38 30.54 7.21
C LEU A 268 9.54 29.41 6.60
N ILE A 269 9.16 28.44 7.42
CA ILE A 269 8.37 27.27 7.00
C ILE A 269 6.94 27.68 6.64
N ALA A 270 6.32 28.57 7.41
CA ALA A 270 4.99 29.08 7.12
C ALA A 270 4.93 29.82 5.77
N LYS A 271 6.00 30.51 5.38
CA LYS A 271 6.09 31.26 4.12
C LYS A 271 6.55 30.43 2.91
N GLN A 272 7.49 29.51 3.11
CA GLN A 272 8.15 28.81 2.00
C GLN A 272 7.81 27.32 1.93
N GLY A 273 7.32 26.73 3.02
CA GLY A 273 7.18 25.28 3.16
C GLY A 273 8.51 24.57 3.35
N TYR A 274 8.47 23.24 3.35
CA TYR A 274 9.63 22.36 3.44
C TYR A 274 10.26 22.08 2.06
N THR A 275 10.76 23.12 1.40
CA THR A 275 11.54 22.95 0.15
C THR A 275 12.86 22.23 0.42
N GLN A 276 13.53 21.75 -0.64
CA GLN A 276 14.83 21.07 -0.51
C GLN A 276 15.87 21.92 0.24
N ASP A 277 16.05 23.19 -0.14
CA ASP A 277 16.97 24.12 0.52
C ASP A 277 16.67 24.28 2.01
N VAL A 278 15.38 24.32 2.37
CA VAL A 278 14.93 24.42 3.76
C VAL A 278 15.24 23.13 4.52
N LEU A 279 15.00 21.96 3.92
CA LEU A 279 15.31 20.67 4.53
C LEU A 279 16.82 20.51 4.76
N GLU A 280 17.65 20.85 3.77
CA GLU A 280 19.11 20.83 3.88
C GLU A 280 19.61 21.76 4.99
N LYS A 281 19.05 22.98 5.06
CA LYS A 281 19.34 23.91 6.14
C LYS A 281 19.00 23.33 7.51
N LEU A 282 17.78 22.78 7.69
CA LEU A 282 17.36 22.19 8.96
C LEU A 282 18.22 20.98 9.37
N VAL A 283 18.67 20.16 8.41
CA VAL A 283 19.61 19.06 8.67
C VAL A 283 20.96 19.60 9.12
N SER A 284 21.52 20.57 8.39
CA SER A 284 22.85 21.16 8.69
C SER A 284 22.89 21.87 10.04
N GLU A 285 21.78 22.47 10.47
CA GLU A 285 21.62 23.11 11.78
C GLU A 285 21.36 22.11 12.92
N GLY A 286 21.27 20.80 12.62
CA GLY A 286 20.94 19.77 13.60
C GLY A 286 19.55 19.92 14.21
N LYS A 287 18.62 20.55 13.48
CA LYS A 287 17.22 20.74 13.89
C LYS A 287 16.33 19.54 13.56
N ILE A 288 16.71 18.73 12.57
CA ILE A 288 15.98 17.54 12.17
C ILE A 288 16.96 16.39 11.89
N VAL A 289 16.48 15.15 12.00
CA VAL A 289 17.26 13.97 11.59
C VAL A 289 16.86 13.58 10.17
N SER A 290 17.85 13.34 9.30
CA SER A 290 17.68 12.70 7.99
C SER A 290 18.50 11.41 7.97
N THR A 291 17.84 10.27 7.78
CA THR A 291 18.55 8.98 7.69
C THR A 291 19.47 8.91 6.48
N TYR A 292 19.11 9.54 5.36
CA TYR A 292 19.95 9.59 4.16
C TYR A 292 21.26 10.35 4.43
N HIS A 293 21.18 11.53 5.06
CA HIS A 293 22.38 12.29 5.46
C HIS A 293 23.20 11.53 6.51
N MET A 294 22.54 10.83 7.44
CA MET A 294 23.24 10.03 8.44
C MET A 294 24.07 8.90 7.81
N LEU A 295 23.62 8.33 6.69
CA LEU A 295 24.38 7.32 5.96
C LEU A 295 25.64 7.87 5.27
N HIS A 296 25.81 9.19 5.17
CA HIS A 296 27.04 9.83 4.68
C HIS A 296 28.08 10.05 5.79
N ASP A 297 27.75 9.76 7.05
CA ASP A 297 28.76 9.65 8.12
C ASP A 297 29.47 8.29 7.99
N ASP A 298 30.76 8.33 7.63
CA ASP A 298 31.60 7.13 7.41
C ASP A 298 31.58 6.18 8.61
N ALA A 299 31.52 6.68 9.84
CA ALA A 299 31.49 5.85 11.03
C ALA A 299 30.16 5.10 11.15
N ILE A 300 29.04 5.75 10.79
CA ILE A 300 27.72 5.14 10.76
C ILE A 300 27.62 4.13 9.62
N ALA A 301 28.01 4.51 8.40
CA ALA A 301 27.99 3.63 7.24
C ALA A 301 28.86 2.38 7.46
N SER A 302 30.05 2.54 8.04
CA SER A 302 30.95 1.43 8.40
C SER A 302 30.32 0.51 9.44
N GLU A 303 29.68 1.06 10.47
CA GLU A 303 29.03 0.25 11.50
C GLU A 303 27.86 -0.57 10.94
N ILE A 304 27.04 0.03 10.07
CA ILE A 304 25.96 -0.69 9.37
C ILE A 304 26.55 -1.76 8.44
N GLY A 305 27.59 -1.42 7.68
CA GLY A 305 28.29 -2.29 6.73
C GLY A 305 28.87 -3.57 7.35
N LYS A 306 29.19 -3.56 8.65
CA LYS A 306 29.60 -4.77 9.40
C LYS A 306 28.48 -5.79 9.57
N THR A 307 27.22 -5.34 9.50
CA THR A 307 26.03 -6.19 9.76
C THR A 307 25.28 -6.56 8.48
N ILE A 308 25.30 -5.69 7.47
CA ILE A 308 24.66 -5.93 6.18
C ILE A 308 25.42 -5.19 5.09
N SER A 309 25.67 -5.84 3.95
CA SER A 309 26.32 -5.19 2.82
C SER A 309 25.31 -4.36 2.01
N ALA A 310 25.79 -3.27 1.43
CA ALA A 310 25.00 -2.46 0.52
C ALA A 310 24.54 -3.26 -0.70
N LYS A 311 23.39 -2.88 -1.27
CA LYS A 311 22.79 -3.48 -2.49
C LYS A 311 22.58 -5.00 -2.40
N THR A 312 22.29 -5.50 -1.21
CA THR A 312 21.97 -6.91 -0.97
C THR A 312 20.48 -7.19 -0.85
N SER A 313 19.65 -6.18 -0.67
CA SER A 313 18.20 -6.36 -0.53
C SER A 313 17.47 -6.10 -1.83
N ASP A 314 16.68 -7.08 -2.25
CA ASP A 314 15.75 -7.01 -3.36
C ASP A 314 14.38 -7.52 -2.89
N PHE A 315 13.51 -6.59 -2.48
CA PHE A 315 12.16 -6.94 -2.02
C PHE A 315 11.19 -7.32 -3.16
N ARG A 316 11.59 -7.17 -4.43
CA ARG A 316 10.80 -7.64 -5.58
C ARG A 316 11.03 -9.13 -5.81
N ASN A 317 12.29 -9.56 -5.80
CA ASN A 317 12.68 -10.90 -6.25
C ASN A 317 13.23 -11.83 -5.15
N ASP A 318 13.69 -11.30 -4.01
CA ASP A 318 14.16 -12.06 -2.84
C ASP A 318 13.50 -11.51 -1.56
N TYR A 319 12.18 -11.54 -1.50
CA TYR A 319 11.43 -10.91 -0.41
C TYR A 319 11.77 -11.50 0.96
N GLY A 320 11.70 -12.83 1.09
CA GLY A 320 11.97 -13.53 2.35
C GLY A 320 13.42 -13.34 2.82
N GLY A 321 14.39 -13.55 1.92
CA GLY A 321 15.81 -13.37 2.22
C GLY A 321 16.15 -11.92 2.59
N SER A 322 15.63 -10.95 1.84
CA SER A 322 15.84 -9.52 2.11
C SER A 322 15.26 -9.11 3.45
N LEU A 323 14.03 -9.54 3.80
CA LEU A 323 13.43 -9.27 5.11
C LEU A 323 14.29 -9.83 6.24
N LEU A 324 14.72 -11.10 6.14
CA LEU A 324 15.50 -11.74 7.19
C LEU A 324 16.87 -11.08 7.39
N ARG A 325 17.58 -10.75 6.30
CA ARG A 325 18.86 -10.04 6.36
C ARG A 325 18.72 -8.68 7.05
N ASN A 326 17.72 -7.89 6.65
CA ASN A 326 17.46 -6.60 7.28
C ASN A 326 17.13 -6.73 8.78
N TRP A 327 16.22 -7.64 9.16
CA TRP A 327 15.82 -7.77 10.56
C TRP A 327 16.96 -8.27 11.46
N ARG A 328 17.83 -9.15 10.97
CA ARG A 328 19.06 -9.55 11.69
C ARG A 328 19.98 -8.35 11.92
N ALA A 329 20.19 -7.52 10.90
CA ALA A 329 21.01 -6.31 11.03
C ALA A 329 20.37 -5.27 11.95
N ILE A 330 19.06 -5.04 11.86
CA ILE A 330 18.31 -4.13 12.76
C ILE A 330 18.46 -4.56 14.21
N ASP A 331 18.24 -5.84 14.52
CA ASP A 331 18.35 -6.37 15.88
C ASP A 331 19.78 -6.26 16.42
N ALA A 332 20.79 -6.56 15.58
CA ALA A 332 22.20 -6.42 15.95
C ALA A 332 22.61 -4.97 16.22
N LEU A 333 22.19 -4.02 15.35
CA LEU A 333 22.49 -2.59 15.52
C LEU A 333 21.69 -1.93 16.64
N TYR A 334 20.56 -2.51 17.02
CA TYR A 334 19.82 -2.11 18.20
C TYR A 334 20.50 -2.58 19.47
N ALA A 335 20.90 -3.85 19.52
CA ALA A 335 21.55 -4.50 20.67
C ALA A 335 20.87 -4.16 22.01
N ASN A 336 19.54 -4.34 22.07
CA ASN A 336 18.71 -3.98 23.23
C ASN A 336 18.89 -2.52 23.70
N GLY A 337 19.09 -1.61 22.76
CA GLY A 337 19.27 -0.17 23.01
C GLY A 337 20.72 0.26 23.27
N SER A 338 21.68 -0.68 23.21
CA SER A 338 23.09 -0.39 23.48
C SER A 338 23.93 -0.10 22.23
N GLY A 339 23.41 -0.41 21.04
CA GLY A 339 24.14 -0.29 19.77
C GLY A 339 24.45 1.15 19.37
N LYS A 340 25.58 1.36 18.69
CA LYS A 340 26.14 2.68 18.41
C LYS A 340 25.22 3.54 17.52
N VAL A 341 24.73 2.96 16.42
CA VAL A 341 23.84 3.67 15.48
C VAL A 341 22.53 4.05 16.16
N PHE A 342 21.94 3.13 16.93
CA PHE A 342 20.73 3.43 17.71
C PHE A 342 20.96 4.55 18.73
N LYS A 343 22.06 4.52 19.48
CA LYS A 343 22.39 5.55 20.46
C LYS A 343 22.56 6.93 19.83
N LYS A 344 23.23 7.01 18.66
CA LYS A 344 23.38 8.26 17.92
C LYS A 344 22.01 8.83 17.52
N LEU A 345 21.16 8.01 16.88
CA LEU A 345 19.80 8.39 16.51
C LEU A 345 18.98 8.89 17.70
N TYR A 346 19.03 8.17 18.82
CA TYR A 346 18.33 8.53 20.04
C TYR A 346 18.85 9.85 20.64
N GLN A 347 20.17 10.05 20.68
CA GLN A 347 20.78 11.29 21.16
C GLN A 347 20.44 12.49 20.28
N ASP A 348 20.47 12.32 18.96
CA ASP A 348 20.11 13.39 18.03
C ASP A 348 18.66 13.81 18.22
N LEU A 349 17.74 12.85 18.36
CA LEU A 349 16.34 13.14 18.67
C LEU A 349 16.19 13.85 20.03
N LEU A 350 16.89 13.41 21.08
CA LEU A 350 16.87 14.10 22.38
C LEU A 350 17.28 15.57 22.26
N VAL A 351 18.35 15.84 21.51
CA VAL A 351 18.86 17.21 21.29
C VAL A 351 17.85 18.04 20.51
N ILE A 352 17.31 17.51 19.42
CA ILE A 352 16.32 18.19 18.57
C ILE A 352 15.07 18.58 19.37
N TYR A 353 14.48 17.65 20.11
CA TYR A 353 13.28 17.93 20.89
C TYR A 353 13.56 18.98 22.00
N LYS A 354 14.69 18.87 22.71
CA LYS A 354 15.08 19.87 23.72
C LYS A 354 15.26 21.26 23.10
N ASN A 355 15.96 21.34 21.97
CA ASN A 355 16.22 22.61 21.28
C ASN A 355 14.93 23.23 20.71
N ALA A 356 13.94 22.42 20.34
CA ALA A 356 12.61 22.87 19.94
C ALA A 356 11.70 23.27 21.13
N GLY A 357 12.23 23.26 22.36
CA GLY A 357 11.52 23.64 23.58
C GLY A 357 10.55 22.59 24.11
N TRP A 358 10.71 21.32 23.73
CA TRP A 358 9.91 20.23 24.28
C TRP A 358 10.46 19.75 25.63
N ILE A 359 9.55 19.45 26.54
CA ILE A 359 9.86 18.88 27.85
C ILE A 359 9.89 17.36 27.72
N ILE A 360 11.00 16.77 28.12
CA ILE A 360 11.11 15.30 28.19
C ILE A 360 10.60 14.83 29.54
N GLY A 361 9.56 14.00 29.54
CA GLY A 361 8.91 13.50 30.75
C GLY A 361 8.44 12.05 30.63
N ASP A 362 7.40 11.71 31.39
CA ASP A 362 6.86 10.34 31.43
C ASP A 362 5.68 10.11 30.47
N GLN A 363 5.07 11.20 29.97
CA GLN A 363 3.87 11.14 29.13
C GLN A 363 3.99 12.06 27.92
N ASP A 364 3.33 11.66 26.83
CA ASP A 364 3.23 12.47 25.61
C ASP A 364 2.01 13.40 25.72
N VAL A 365 2.24 14.71 25.67
CA VAL A 365 1.18 15.72 25.62
C VAL A 365 1.53 16.74 24.55
N LEU A 366 0.98 16.54 23.34
CA LEU A 366 1.31 17.34 22.15
C LEU A 366 1.07 18.85 22.36
N ILE A 367 -0.01 19.23 23.07
CA ILE A 367 -0.36 20.65 23.30
C ILE A 367 0.64 21.32 24.25
N GLU A 368 1.13 20.59 25.25
CA GLU A 368 2.09 21.10 26.25
C GLU A 368 3.55 20.90 25.82
N LYS A 369 3.78 20.46 24.57
CA LYS A 369 5.11 20.08 24.06
C LYS A 369 5.85 19.11 25.00
N LYS A 370 5.13 18.12 25.55
CA LYS A 370 5.72 17.03 26.35
C LYS A 370 5.88 15.78 25.50
N ILE A 371 7.06 15.17 25.57
CA ILE A 371 7.36 13.89 24.92
C ILE A 371 8.03 12.96 25.92
N SER A 372 7.62 11.70 25.91
CA SER A 372 8.18 10.67 26.78
C SER A 372 9.49 10.09 26.23
N ASP A 373 10.37 9.65 27.13
CA ASP A 373 11.59 8.93 26.75
C ASP A 373 11.28 7.70 25.88
N ARG A 374 10.20 6.99 26.21
CA ARG A 374 9.72 5.84 25.45
C ARG A 374 9.39 6.20 24.00
N THR A 375 8.74 7.33 23.76
CA THR A 375 8.39 7.79 22.41
C THR A 375 9.63 8.20 21.61
N ILE A 376 10.61 8.84 22.25
CA ILE A 376 11.90 9.16 21.60
C ILE A 376 12.65 7.87 21.23
N ARG A 377 12.70 6.87 22.13
CA ARG A 377 13.29 5.55 21.83
C ARG A 377 12.60 4.86 20.67
N GLN A 378 11.27 4.93 20.60
CA GLN A 378 10.53 4.34 19.49
C GLN A 378 10.81 5.07 18.17
N LYS A 379 10.84 6.41 18.17
CA LYS A 379 11.26 7.20 16.99
C LYS A 379 12.66 6.79 16.52
N ALA A 380 13.62 6.63 17.44
CA ALA A 380 14.95 6.14 17.11
C ALA A 380 14.94 4.73 16.51
N LYS A 381 14.08 3.82 17.00
CA LYS A 381 13.87 2.49 16.42
C LYS A 381 13.33 2.57 14.98
N PHE A 382 12.38 3.47 14.69
CA PHE A 382 11.88 3.67 13.31
C PHE A 382 12.97 4.18 12.38
N LEU A 383 13.76 5.16 12.80
CA LEU A 383 14.88 5.67 12.01
C LEU A 383 15.95 4.61 11.77
N LEU A 384 16.27 3.78 12.77
CA LEU A 384 17.21 2.66 12.60
C LEU A 384 16.71 1.67 11.53
N LYS A 385 15.42 1.32 11.55
CA LYS A 385 14.82 0.46 10.52
C LYS A 385 15.02 1.04 9.12
N ASN A 386 14.82 2.35 8.95
CA ASN A 386 15.02 3.00 7.65
C ASN A 386 16.50 3.11 7.25
N CYS A 387 17.42 3.46 8.17
CA CYS A 387 18.86 3.47 7.87
C CYS A 387 19.33 2.11 7.32
N VAL A 388 18.97 1.01 7.99
CA VAL A 388 19.34 -0.35 7.56
C VAL A 388 18.68 -0.70 6.24
N THR A 389 17.37 -0.46 6.12
CA THR A 389 16.61 -0.81 4.91
C THR A 389 17.15 -0.05 3.69
N ARG A 390 17.32 1.27 3.80
CA ARG A 390 17.93 2.09 2.74
C ARG A 390 19.32 1.56 2.41
N TYR A 391 20.22 1.45 3.38
CA TYR A 391 21.61 1.05 3.14
C TYR A 391 21.68 -0.32 2.43
N SER A 392 20.85 -1.27 2.84
CA SER A 392 20.82 -2.59 2.22
C SER A 392 20.34 -2.59 0.75
N ILE A 393 19.53 -1.61 0.34
CA ILE A 393 19.02 -1.48 -1.04
C ILE A 393 19.99 -0.69 -1.91
N ALA A 394 20.48 0.47 -1.44
CA ALA A 394 21.21 1.42 -2.27
C ALA A 394 22.58 1.85 -1.70
N GLY A 395 22.97 1.38 -0.52
CA GLY A 395 24.21 1.81 0.15
C GLY A 395 24.13 3.27 0.57
N VAL A 396 25.11 4.07 0.15
CA VAL A 396 25.14 5.54 0.36
C VAL A 396 24.74 6.31 -0.90
N GLU A 397 24.56 5.66 -2.04
CA GLU A 397 24.39 6.29 -3.35
C GLU A 397 23.07 7.05 -3.51
N GLU A 398 23.12 8.23 -4.14
CA GLU A 398 21.92 9.07 -4.39
C GLU A 398 20.82 8.33 -5.16
N HIS A 399 21.18 7.44 -6.07
CA HIS A 399 20.21 6.70 -6.87
C HIS A 399 19.38 5.73 -6.00
N TRP A 400 18.08 6.00 -5.93
CA TRP A 400 17.11 5.16 -5.25
C TRP A 400 16.23 4.40 -6.25
N PRO A 401 16.19 3.05 -6.22
CA PRO A 401 15.50 2.26 -7.24
C PRO A 401 13.96 2.32 -7.18
N TYR A 402 13.39 2.99 -6.19
CA TYR A 402 11.93 3.20 -6.06
C TYR A 402 11.56 4.69 -6.14
N ASP A 403 12.37 5.52 -6.79
CA ASP A 403 12.16 6.98 -6.90
C ASP A 403 11.02 7.40 -7.83
N SER A 404 10.65 6.51 -8.73
CA SER A 404 9.77 6.76 -9.86
C SER A 404 8.47 5.97 -9.75
N HIS A 405 7.39 6.58 -10.22
CA HIS A 405 6.12 5.89 -10.41
C HIS A 405 6.23 4.86 -11.54
N GLN A 406 5.79 3.64 -11.24
CA GLN A 406 5.82 2.47 -12.14
C GLN A 406 4.49 1.70 -12.10
N GLU A 407 3.46 2.25 -11.45
CA GLU A 407 2.20 1.57 -11.23
C GLU A 407 1.37 1.49 -12.51
N GLU A 408 1.03 0.28 -12.95
CA GLU A 408 0.40 0.04 -14.27
C GLU A 408 -1.09 -0.30 -14.18
N MET A 409 -1.57 -0.53 -12.96
CA MET A 409 -2.91 -1.00 -12.67
C MET A 409 -3.42 -0.47 -11.32
N VAL A 410 -4.70 -0.67 -11.06
CA VAL A 410 -5.33 -0.38 -9.76
C VAL A 410 -5.66 -1.68 -9.04
N VAL A 411 -5.33 -1.77 -7.76
CA VAL A 411 -5.82 -2.84 -6.87
C VAL A 411 -6.69 -2.19 -5.80
N ILE A 412 -7.99 -2.51 -5.79
CA ILE A 412 -8.89 -2.12 -4.70
C ILE A 412 -8.77 -3.19 -3.60
N THR A 413 -8.14 -2.86 -2.48
CA THR A 413 -7.85 -3.84 -1.41
C THR A 413 -7.56 -3.16 -0.07
N ASP A 414 -7.69 -3.92 1.01
CA ASP A 414 -7.21 -3.53 2.34
C ASP A 414 -5.73 -3.92 2.49
N GLY A 415 -4.82 -2.95 2.46
CA GLY A 415 -3.36 -3.13 2.65
C GLY A 415 -2.63 -3.80 1.49
N GLY A 416 -1.39 -4.25 1.68
CA GLY A 416 -0.60 -4.93 0.65
C GLY A 416 0.76 -5.42 1.15
N TYR A 417 1.40 -6.31 0.39
CA TYR A 417 2.75 -6.80 0.63
C TYR A 417 3.67 -6.47 -0.55
N ALA A 418 3.49 -5.29 -1.15
CA ALA A 418 4.36 -4.77 -2.19
C ALA A 418 5.78 -4.47 -1.62
N PRO A 419 6.82 -4.33 -2.46
CA PRO A 419 6.82 -4.34 -3.93
C PRO A 419 6.69 -5.76 -4.50
N PHE A 420 6.39 -5.86 -5.79
CA PHE A 420 6.20 -7.14 -6.47
C PHE A 420 7.20 -7.33 -7.62
N SER A 421 7.46 -8.58 -7.97
CA SER A 421 8.41 -8.96 -9.01
C SER A 421 8.04 -8.42 -10.40
N ALA A 422 6.76 -8.20 -10.69
CA ALA A 422 6.31 -8.00 -12.07
C ALA A 422 5.59 -6.67 -12.32
N ILE A 423 4.48 -6.46 -11.60
CA ILE A 423 3.53 -5.39 -11.88
C ILE A 423 3.27 -4.63 -10.58
N ASP A 424 3.64 -3.36 -10.60
CA ASP A 424 3.29 -2.40 -9.56
C ASP A 424 1.88 -1.86 -9.78
N ALA A 425 1.26 -1.47 -8.67
CA ALA A 425 -0.14 -1.06 -8.68
C ALA A 425 -0.40 0.04 -7.67
N PHE A 426 -1.29 0.95 -8.05
CA PHE A 426 -1.92 1.85 -7.08
C PHE A 426 -2.90 1.05 -6.22
N ALA A 427 -2.73 1.12 -4.90
CA ALA A 427 -3.68 0.52 -3.98
C ALA A 427 -4.79 1.52 -3.66
N VAL A 428 -6.05 1.18 -3.91
CA VAL A 428 -7.19 1.99 -3.48
C VAL A 428 -7.84 1.32 -2.29
N PHE A 429 -8.03 2.08 -1.21
CA PHE A 429 -8.62 1.57 0.01
C PHE A 429 -10.07 1.14 -0.22
N SER A 430 -10.42 -0.03 0.29
CA SER A 430 -11.57 -0.77 -0.20
C SER A 430 -12.83 -0.58 0.67
N ARG A 431 -12.68 -0.01 1.86
CA ARG A 431 -13.77 0.18 2.84
C ARG A 431 -14.37 1.59 2.85
N ASP A 432 -13.66 2.58 2.33
CA ASP A 432 -14.20 3.93 2.17
C ASP A 432 -14.97 4.03 0.84
N LEU A 433 -16.26 3.67 0.91
CA LEU A 433 -17.14 3.61 -0.25
C LEU A 433 -17.40 4.99 -0.89
N ASN A 434 -17.30 6.07 -0.09
CA ASN A 434 -17.47 7.44 -0.59
C ASN A 434 -16.24 7.89 -1.40
N ALA A 435 -15.04 7.52 -0.94
CA ALA A 435 -13.79 7.86 -1.61
C ALA A 435 -13.39 6.86 -2.71
N LEU A 436 -13.99 5.65 -2.74
CA LEU A 436 -13.63 4.57 -3.65
C LEU A 436 -13.58 4.99 -5.12
N LEU A 437 -14.69 5.55 -5.63
CA LEU A 437 -14.81 5.92 -7.04
C LEU A 437 -13.88 7.10 -7.41
N PRO A 438 -13.86 8.24 -6.67
CA PRO A 438 -12.91 9.32 -6.94
C PRO A 438 -11.46 8.86 -6.98
N ASN A 439 -11.04 8.03 -6.01
CA ASN A 439 -9.67 7.53 -5.92
C ASN A 439 -9.33 6.56 -7.06
N THR A 440 -10.29 5.72 -7.46
CA THR A 440 -10.11 4.82 -8.60
C THR A 440 -10.00 5.60 -9.91
N LYS A 441 -10.81 6.65 -10.12
CA LYS A 441 -10.70 7.55 -11.28
C LYS A 441 -9.33 8.23 -11.35
N LEU A 442 -8.91 8.84 -10.23
CA LEU A 442 -7.62 9.50 -10.12
C LEU A 442 -6.46 8.58 -10.50
N THR A 443 -6.43 7.37 -9.92
CA THR A 443 -5.34 6.42 -10.18
C THR A 443 -5.33 5.91 -11.62
N ILE A 444 -6.50 5.72 -12.24
CA ILE A 444 -6.61 5.39 -13.67
C ILE A 444 -6.04 6.50 -14.57
N ASP A 445 -6.32 7.77 -14.24
CA ASP A 445 -5.81 8.91 -15.00
C ASP A 445 -4.29 9.05 -14.84
N LEU A 446 -3.75 8.80 -13.64
CA LEU A 446 -2.31 8.75 -13.41
C LEU A 446 -1.61 7.66 -14.24
N ILE A 447 -2.21 6.46 -14.33
CA ILE A 447 -1.69 5.37 -15.18
C ILE A 447 -1.66 5.81 -16.65
N ARG A 448 -2.77 6.34 -17.15
CA ARG A 448 -2.87 6.79 -18.56
C ARG A 448 -1.89 7.90 -18.87
N ASN A 449 -1.75 8.88 -17.98
CA ASN A 449 -0.78 9.95 -18.15
C ASN A 449 0.64 9.37 -18.19
N SER A 450 0.97 8.46 -17.29
CA SER A 450 2.28 7.81 -17.22
C SER A 450 2.60 6.98 -18.48
N ARG A 451 1.61 6.33 -19.09
CA ARG A 451 1.76 5.70 -20.43
C ARG A 451 2.03 6.74 -21.52
N ARG A 452 1.30 7.86 -21.53
CA ARG A 452 1.46 8.94 -22.55
C ARG A 452 2.82 9.61 -22.51
N VAL A 453 3.37 9.81 -21.31
CA VAL A 453 4.72 10.38 -21.14
C VAL A 453 5.81 9.32 -21.09
N GLU A 454 5.50 8.08 -21.49
CA GLU A 454 6.43 6.94 -21.59
C GLU A 454 7.19 6.61 -20.29
N LYS A 455 6.62 6.97 -19.13
CA LYS A 455 7.15 6.56 -17.81
C LYS A 455 6.89 5.09 -17.52
N ILE A 456 5.82 4.54 -18.09
CA ILE A 456 5.46 3.12 -18.01
C ILE A 456 5.57 2.55 -19.42
N ARG A 457 6.22 1.38 -19.55
CA ARG A 457 6.36 0.64 -20.80
C ARG A 457 5.49 -0.61 -20.78
N ASP A 458 5.23 -1.18 -21.95
CA ASP A 458 4.47 -2.43 -22.03
C ASP A 458 5.23 -3.57 -21.36
N THR A 459 4.67 -4.08 -20.27
CA THR A 459 5.24 -5.17 -19.47
C THR A 459 4.93 -6.55 -20.01
N VAL A 460 3.97 -6.68 -20.93
CA VAL A 460 3.62 -7.95 -21.54
C VAL A 460 4.64 -8.26 -22.63
N GLN A 461 5.56 -9.17 -22.31
CA GLN A 461 6.55 -9.65 -23.28
C GLN A 461 5.85 -10.23 -24.52
N LYS A 462 6.21 -9.73 -25.70
CA LYS A 462 5.59 -10.06 -27.00
C LYS A 462 4.15 -9.55 -27.18
N SER A 463 3.77 -8.47 -26.51
CA SER A 463 2.58 -7.75 -26.95
C SER A 463 2.76 -7.33 -28.42
N ASN A 464 1.67 -7.43 -29.18
CA ASN A 464 1.62 -6.93 -30.56
C ASN A 464 1.00 -5.54 -30.61
N LEU A 465 1.07 -4.76 -29.51
CA LEU A 465 0.52 -3.42 -29.45
C LEU A 465 1.57 -2.41 -29.94
N THR A 466 1.12 -1.49 -30.78
CA THR A 466 1.88 -0.25 -31.05
C THR A 466 1.87 0.66 -29.81
N LEU A 467 2.73 1.69 -29.78
CA LEU A 467 2.77 2.65 -28.66
C LEU A 467 1.40 3.33 -28.43
N ASP A 468 0.76 3.81 -29.50
CA ASP A 468 -0.57 4.44 -29.43
C ASP A 468 -1.65 3.46 -28.92
N GLU A 469 -1.52 2.19 -29.30
CA GLU A 469 -2.39 1.13 -28.82
C GLU A 469 -2.17 0.81 -27.35
N PHE A 470 -0.91 0.78 -26.87
CA PHE A 470 -0.61 0.59 -25.45
C PHE A 470 -1.13 1.75 -24.60
N ILE A 471 -0.93 2.99 -25.05
CA ILE A 471 -1.46 4.20 -24.40
C ILE A 471 -2.99 4.11 -24.26
N ALA A 472 -3.67 3.61 -25.30
CA ALA A 472 -5.12 3.46 -25.33
C ALA A 472 -5.63 2.09 -24.84
N ALA A 473 -4.75 1.17 -24.42
CA ALA A 473 -5.11 -0.14 -23.94
C ALA A 473 -5.92 -0.03 -22.63
N PRO A 474 -6.76 -1.01 -22.31
CA PRO A 474 -7.58 -0.96 -21.09
C PRO A 474 -6.73 -0.79 -19.84
N VAL A 475 -7.25 -0.06 -18.86
CA VAL A 475 -6.64 -0.05 -17.52
C VAL A 475 -7.24 -1.19 -16.71
N PHE A 476 -6.36 -2.06 -16.20
CA PHE A 476 -6.75 -3.21 -15.40
C PHE A 476 -7.00 -2.79 -13.94
N VAL A 477 -8.12 -3.23 -13.38
CA VAL A 477 -8.52 -3.01 -11.99
C VAL A 477 -8.77 -4.37 -11.33
N SER A 478 -7.97 -4.72 -10.34
CA SER A 478 -8.22 -5.89 -9.50
C SER A 478 -9.03 -5.46 -8.27
N ASN A 479 -10.34 -5.65 -8.30
CA ASN A 479 -11.21 -5.50 -7.14
C ASN A 479 -11.12 -6.75 -6.26
N LYS A 480 -10.54 -6.60 -5.07
CA LYS A 480 -10.13 -7.73 -4.24
C LYS A 480 -10.77 -7.69 -2.86
N THR A 481 -11.23 -8.86 -2.40
CA THR A 481 -11.66 -9.09 -1.02
C THR A 481 -10.83 -10.20 -0.38
N ILE A 482 -10.55 -10.09 0.93
CA ILE A 482 -9.67 -11.01 1.68
C ILE A 482 -10.54 -11.85 2.61
N LEU A 483 -10.54 -13.16 2.42
CA LEU A 483 -11.26 -14.11 3.27
C LEU A 483 -10.25 -14.79 4.18
N LYS A 484 -10.41 -14.63 5.50
CA LYS A 484 -9.50 -15.15 6.51
C LYS A 484 -10.01 -16.47 7.09
N GLY A 485 -9.10 -17.41 7.35
CA GLY A 485 -9.44 -18.67 8.03
C GLY A 485 -10.35 -19.62 7.25
N ILE A 486 -10.48 -19.46 5.93
CA ILE A 486 -11.26 -20.37 5.09
C ILE A 486 -10.45 -21.64 4.82
N ARG A 487 -11.08 -22.79 5.04
CA ARG A 487 -10.46 -24.11 4.80
C ARG A 487 -10.36 -24.42 3.30
N GLU A 488 -9.33 -25.18 2.92
CA GLU A 488 -9.07 -25.57 1.51
C GLU A 488 -10.24 -26.36 0.89
N GLU A 489 -10.92 -27.19 1.68
CA GLU A 489 -12.10 -27.93 1.22
C GLU A 489 -13.26 -26.98 0.89
N SER A 490 -13.45 -25.92 1.67
CA SER A 490 -14.51 -24.93 1.45
C SER A 490 -14.29 -24.16 0.15
N TRP A 491 -13.03 -23.80 -0.18
CA TRP A 491 -12.70 -23.19 -1.48
C TRP A 491 -13.08 -24.06 -2.68
N LYS A 492 -12.89 -25.38 -2.57
CA LYS A 492 -13.30 -26.34 -3.62
C LYS A 492 -14.82 -26.34 -3.77
N VAL A 493 -15.57 -26.31 -2.66
CA VAL A 493 -17.04 -26.27 -2.72
C VAL A 493 -17.54 -24.96 -3.32
N PHE A 494 -16.96 -23.81 -2.95
CA PHE A 494 -17.37 -22.51 -3.49
C PHE A 494 -17.21 -22.41 -5.01
N ARG A 495 -16.13 -22.98 -5.56
CA ARG A 495 -15.93 -23.07 -7.02
C ARG A 495 -16.99 -23.91 -7.72
N MET A 496 -17.55 -24.91 -7.05
CA MET A 496 -18.56 -25.80 -7.61
C MET A 496 -19.98 -25.23 -7.57
N LEU A 497 -20.20 -24.13 -6.84
CA LEU A 497 -21.48 -23.42 -6.86
C LEU A 497 -21.78 -22.77 -8.23
N ASP A 498 -20.79 -22.71 -9.12
CA ASP A 498 -20.91 -22.21 -10.50
C ASP A 498 -21.62 -20.84 -10.58
N LEU A 499 -21.34 -20.00 -9.58
CA LEU A 499 -21.99 -18.70 -9.43
C LEU A 499 -21.69 -17.78 -10.61
N ASP A 500 -20.64 -18.07 -11.38
CA ASP A 500 -20.29 -17.34 -12.59
C ASP A 500 -21.39 -17.39 -13.65
N LYS A 501 -22.15 -18.49 -13.78
CA LYS A 501 -23.32 -18.56 -14.67
C LYS A 501 -24.39 -17.55 -14.28
N ILE A 502 -24.51 -17.26 -12.99
CA ILE A 502 -25.50 -16.31 -12.48
C ILE A 502 -24.96 -14.89 -12.62
N PHE A 503 -23.75 -14.65 -12.11
CA PHE A 503 -23.16 -13.31 -12.07
C PHE A 503 -22.85 -12.72 -13.45
N SER A 504 -22.46 -13.56 -14.41
CA SER A 504 -22.19 -13.09 -15.79
C SER A 504 -23.45 -12.60 -16.53
N THR A 505 -24.65 -12.92 -16.04
CA THR A 505 -25.91 -12.48 -16.65
C THR A 505 -26.46 -11.18 -16.06
N ILE A 506 -25.79 -10.60 -15.06
CA ILE A 506 -26.23 -9.35 -14.44
C ILE A 506 -26.19 -8.20 -15.46
N SER A 507 -27.37 -7.64 -15.75
CA SER A 507 -27.49 -6.45 -16.58
C SER A 507 -27.15 -5.20 -15.76
N TRP A 508 -25.91 -4.76 -15.81
CA TRP A 508 -25.48 -3.54 -15.10
C TRP A 508 -26.04 -2.23 -15.68
N ASP A 509 -26.74 -2.30 -16.82
CA ASP A 509 -27.53 -1.20 -17.35
C ASP A 509 -28.93 -1.11 -16.68
N ASP A 510 -29.37 -2.15 -15.96
CA ASP A 510 -30.59 -2.13 -15.15
C ASP A 510 -30.36 -1.39 -13.82
N MET A 511 -31.08 -0.27 -13.64
CA MET A 511 -31.03 0.53 -12.42
C MET A 511 -31.47 -0.26 -11.17
N ASN A 512 -32.26 -1.32 -11.31
CA ASN A 512 -32.66 -2.18 -10.20
C ASN A 512 -31.46 -2.92 -9.60
N VAL A 513 -30.51 -3.36 -10.43
CA VAL A 513 -29.27 -4.01 -9.98
C VAL A 513 -28.48 -3.06 -9.07
N LEU A 514 -28.52 -1.75 -9.35
CA LEU A 514 -27.84 -0.74 -8.53
C LEU A 514 -28.47 -0.55 -7.15
N GLN A 515 -29.66 -1.11 -6.91
CA GLN A 515 -30.38 -1.10 -5.63
C GLN A 515 -30.33 -2.45 -4.90
N TRP A 516 -29.69 -3.48 -5.45
CA TRP A 516 -29.55 -4.77 -4.79
C TRP A 516 -28.80 -4.65 -3.46
N LYS A 517 -29.28 -5.39 -2.46
CA LYS A 517 -28.71 -5.46 -1.11
C LYS A 517 -28.09 -6.86 -0.90
N ARG A 518 -27.41 -7.03 0.24
CA ARG A 518 -26.81 -8.31 0.65
C ARG A 518 -27.80 -9.47 0.63
N SER A 519 -29.05 -9.24 0.99
CA SER A 519 -30.12 -10.25 1.00
C SER A 519 -30.36 -10.91 -0.36
N GLN A 520 -30.25 -10.15 -1.45
CA GLN A 520 -30.43 -10.68 -2.82
C GLN A 520 -29.29 -11.62 -3.19
N LEU A 521 -28.04 -11.25 -2.89
CA LEU A 521 -26.88 -12.12 -3.13
C LEU A 521 -26.92 -13.37 -2.26
N LEU A 522 -27.35 -13.24 -0.99
CA LEU A 522 -27.53 -14.38 -0.11
C LEU A 522 -28.55 -15.38 -0.68
N ALA A 523 -29.67 -14.89 -1.22
CA ALA A 523 -30.68 -15.74 -1.86
C ALA A 523 -30.11 -16.46 -3.10
N ILE A 524 -29.30 -15.79 -3.92
CA ILE A 524 -28.60 -16.39 -5.06
C ILE A 524 -27.69 -17.54 -4.61
N VAL A 525 -26.84 -17.29 -3.61
CA VAL A 525 -25.91 -18.30 -3.09
C VAL A 525 -26.66 -19.46 -2.44
N HIS A 526 -27.76 -19.17 -1.73
CA HIS A 526 -28.61 -20.20 -1.14
C HIS A 526 -29.24 -21.10 -2.20
N ASN A 527 -29.76 -20.52 -3.29
CA ASN A 527 -30.37 -21.30 -4.37
C ASN A 527 -29.33 -22.18 -5.09
N ALA A 528 -28.15 -21.63 -5.39
CA ALA A 528 -27.06 -22.39 -6.01
C ALA A 528 -26.51 -23.51 -5.10
N SER A 529 -26.56 -23.33 -3.78
CA SER A 529 -26.11 -24.35 -2.82
C SER A 529 -27.13 -25.45 -2.57
N ALA A 530 -28.43 -25.15 -2.67
CA ALA A 530 -29.52 -26.14 -2.56
C ALA A 530 -29.39 -27.26 -3.62
N GLU A 531 -28.82 -26.96 -4.78
CA GLU A 531 -28.58 -27.92 -5.87
C GLU A 531 -27.38 -28.84 -5.60
N ASN A 532 -26.50 -28.51 -4.64
CA ASN A 532 -25.17 -29.11 -4.52
C ASN A 532 -24.96 -30.08 -3.33
N SER A 533 -25.96 -30.31 -2.44
CA SER A 533 -25.95 -31.33 -1.35
C SER A 533 -24.68 -31.48 -0.48
N ARG A 534 -23.76 -30.51 -0.50
CA ARG A 534 -22.43 -30.61 0.14
C ARG A 534 -22.39 -29.86 1.46
N LYS A 535 -21.67 -30.43 2.44
CA LYS A 535 -21.46 -29.82 3.76
C LYS A 535 -20.31 -28.81 3.70
N VAL A 536 -20.58 -27.57 4.09
CA VAL A 536 -19.59 -26.51 4.32
C VAL A 536 -19.84 -25.94 5.71
N GLU A 537 -18.81 -25.53 6.42
CA GLU A 537 -19.00 -24.89 7.73
C GLU A 537 -19.70 -23.55 7.56
N ILE A 538 -20.63 -23.26 8.46
CA ILE A 538 -21.46 -22.05 8.40
C ILE A 538 -20.59 -20.77 8.43
N HIS A 539 -19.49 -20.78 9.17
CA HIS A 539 -18.54 -19.67 9.24
C HIS A 539 -17.91 -19.36 7.87
N ASP A 540 -17.52 -20.39 7.13
CA ASP A 540 -16.89 -20.24 5.82
C ASP A 540 -17.92 -19.69 4.81
N VAL A 541 -19.17 -20.16 4.88
CA VAL A 541 -20.28 -19.66 4.05
C VAL A 541 -20.56 -18.18 4.33
N ILE A 542 -20.65 -17.78 5.60
CA ILE A 542 -20.89 -16.38 5.99
C ILE A 542 -19.77 -15.49 5.42
N SER A 543 -18.52 -15.86 5.66
CA SER A 543 -17.35 -15.13 5.17
C SER A 543 -17.31 -15.03 3.64
N PHE A 544 -17.71 -16.10 2.94
CA PHE A 544 -17.82 -16.12 1.49
C PHE A 544 -18.91 -15.17 0.96
N VAL A 545 -20.11 -15.20 1.55
CA VAL A 545 -21.20 -14.30 1.18
C VAL A 545 -20.85 -12.84 1.46
N ASP A 546 -20.18 -12.57 2.59
CA ASP A 546 -19.73 -11.21 2.93
C ASP A 546 -18.68 -10.71 1.95
N GLY A 547 -17.69 -11.53 1.60
CA GLY A 547 -16.71 -11.20 0.57
C GLY A 547 -17.35 -10.97 -0.80
N LEU A 548 -18.35 -11.77 -1.18
CA LEU A 548 -19.08 -11.63 -2.43
C LEU A 548 -19.85 -10.30 -2.47
N TYR A 549 -20.57 -9.98 -1.39
CA TYR A 549 -21.30 -8.72 -1.29
C TYR A 549 -20.36 -7.53 -1.30
N GLU A 550 -19.20 -7.62 -0.65
CA GLU A 550 -18.19 -6.57 -0.66
C GLU A 550 -17.66 -6.28 -2.08
N LEU A 551 -17.34 -7.32 -2.85
CA LEU A 551 -16.93 -7.17 -4.25
C LEU A 551 -18.05 -6.56 -5.10
N PHE A 552 -19.27 -7.05 -4.93
CA PHE A 552 -20.45 -6.56 -5.64
C PHE A 552 -20.76 -5.09 -5.30
N ASP A 553 -20.71 -4.72 -4.03
CA ASP A 553 -21.09 -3.38 -3.58
C ASP A 553 -20.12 -2.31 -4.08
N ARG A 554 -18.82 -2.62 -4.09
CA ARG A 554 -17.79 -1.78 -4.74
C ARG A 554 -18.04 -1.62 -6.22
N MET A 555 -18.38 -2.72 -6.91
CA MET A 555 -18.73 -2.67 -8.32
C MET A 555 -19.95 -1.79 -8.56
N ARG A 556 -21.00 -1.99 -7.75
CA ARG A 556 -22.23 -1.21 -7.78
C ARG A 556 -21.98 0.28 -7.61
N ILE A 557 -21.12 0.68 -6.68
CA ILE A 557 -20.73 2.09 -6.47
C ILE A 557 -20.03 2.64 -7.70
N MET A 558 -19.08 1.89 -8.28
CA MET A 558 -18.40 2.30 -9.50
C MET A 558 -19.38 2.45 -10.68
N MET A 559 -20.40 1.58 -10.77
CA MET A 559 -21.40 1.59 -11.85
C MET A 559 -22.47 2.68 -11.70
N LYS A 560 -22.60 3.34 -10.54
CA LYS A 560 -23.53 4.48 -10.36
C LYS A 560 -23.12 5.69 -11.20
N ASP A 561 -21.83 5.89 -11.43
CA ASP A 561 -21.34 6.97 -12.27
C ASP A 561 -21.46 6.60 -13.75
N LYS A 562 -22.25 7.39 -14.49
CA LYS A 562 -22.57 7.11 -15.90
C LYS A 562 -21.32 7.00 -16.76
N TYR A 563 -20.33 7.88 -16.58
CA TYR A 563 -19.13 7.89 -17.42
C TYR A 563 -18.24 6.69 -17.10
N PHE A 564 -17.98 6.42 -15.82
CA PHE A 564 -17.19 5.29 -15.37
C PHE A 564 -17.84 3.95 -15.78
N ARG A 565 -19.17 3.84 -15.65
CA ARG A 565 -19.94 2.71 -16.15
C ARG A 565 -19.69 2.47 -17.64
N GLN A 566 -19.78 3.50 -18.48
CA GLN A 566 -19.54 3.36 -19.92
C GLN A 566 -18.11 2.93 -20.24
N MET A 567 -17.11 3.44 -19.50
CA MET A 567 -15.72 3.02 -19.67
C MET A 567 -15.52 1.53 -19.36
N ILE A 568 -16.19 1.00 -18.34
CA ILE A 568 -16.16 -0.44 -18.04
C ILE A 568 -16.92 -1.21 -19.12
N LEU A 569 -18.13 -0.78 -19.47
CA LEU A 569 -18.98 -1.50 -20.42
C LEU A 569 -18.37 -1.58 -21.83
N HIS A 570 -17.59 -0.57 -22.22
CA HIS A 570 -16.84 -0.51 -23.49
C HIS A 570 -15.43 -1.07 -23.42
N GLY A 571 -15.02 -1.64 -22.28
CA GLY A 571 -13.70 -2.28 -22.14
C GLY A 571 -12.53 -1.31 -22.08
N ASN A 572 -12.74 -0.01 -21.85
CA ASN A 572 -11.65 0.94 -21.57
C ASN A 572 -11.07 0.76 -20.16
N ILE A 573 -11.85 0.16 -19.27
CA ILE A 573 -11.46 -0.32 -17.94
C ILE A 573 -11.91 -1.77 -17.85
N VAL A 574 -11.04 -2.66 -17.38
CA VAL A 574 -11.39 -4.05 -17.12
C VAL A 574 -11.26 -4.32 -15.63
N VAL A 575 -12.36 -4.77 -15.00
CA VAL A 575 -12.42 -5.01 -13.55
C VAL A 575 -12.52 -6.51 -13.28
N PHE A 576 -11.48 -7.08 -12.65
CA PHE A 576 -11.53 -8.45 -12.16
C PHE A 576 -11.92 -8.46 -10.69
N HIS A 577 -12.89 -9.30 -10.33
CA HIS A 577 -13.35 -9.45 -8.96
C HIS A 577 -12.75 -10.73 -8.38
N ILE A 578 -11.81 -10.59 -7.45
CA ILE A 578 -11.03 -11.72 -6.94
C ILE A 578 -11.22 -11.85 -5.43
N MET A 579 -11.57 -13.06 -5.00
CA MET A 579 -11.44 -13.48 -3.61
C MET A 579 -10.06 -14.08 -3.40
N VAL A 580 -9.42 -13.69 -2.31
CA VAL A 580 -8.11 -14.20 -1.90
C VAL A 580 -8.16 -14.78 -0.49
N ASP A 581 -7.17 -15.59 -0.15
CA ASP A 581 -6.95 -16.01 1.24
C ASP A 581 -6.24 -14.93 2.08
N GLU A 582 -5.93 -15.27 3.33
CA GLU A 582 -5.25 -14.37 4.28
C GLU A 582 -3.86 -13.93 3.85
N ASN A 583 -3.14 -14.77 3.08
CA ASN A 583 -1.84 -14.45 2.48
C ASN A 583 -1.99 -13.74 1.13
N ARG A 584 -3.22 -13.45 0.73
CA ARG A 584 -3.61 -12.77 -0.50
C ARG A 584 -3.35 -13.60 -1.76
N ARG A 585 -3.26 -14.93 -1.64
CA ARG A 585 -3.24 -15.83 -2.79
C ARG A 585 -4.58 -15.74 -3.53
N PRO A 586 -4.60 -15.52 -4.85
CA PRO A 586 -5.82 -15.58 -5.65
C PRO A 586 -6.50 -16.94 -5.54
N ARG A 587 -7.76 -16.98 -5.08
CA ARG A 587 -8.50 -18.22 -4.84
C ARG A 587 -9.76 -18.39 -5.67
N TYR A 588 -10.47 -17.33 -6.03
CA TYR A 588 -11.70 -17.43 -6.82
C TYR A 588 -12.01 -16.13 -7.54
N LEU A 589 -12.17 -16.18 -8.87
CA LEU A 589 -12.51 -15.03 -9.71
C LEU A 589 -14.02 -15.06 -9.99
N ILE A 590 -14.70 -13.95 -9.71
CA ILE A 590 -16.15 -13.82 -9.89
C ILE A 590 -16.42 -12.97 -11.12
N LYS A 591 -17.23 -13.51 -12.04
CA LYS A 591 -17.56 -12.86 -13.31
C LYS A 591 -18.72 -11.87 -13.16
N LEU A 592 -18.53 -10.77 -12.41
CA LEU A 592 -19.59 -9.77 -12.20
C LEU A 592 -19.88 -8.94 -13.45
N VAL A 593 -18.86 -8.51 -14.18
CA VAL A 593 -19.01 -7.78 -15.45
C VAL A 593 -18.31 -8.60 -16.51
N ALA A 594 -19.02 -9.53 -17.15
CA ALA A 594 -18.54 -10.35 -18.26
C ALA A 594 -19.22 -9.95 -19.57
#